data_AF-A0A7C2EXC5-F1
#
_entry.id   AF-A0A7C2EXC5-F1
#
_cell.length_a   1.000
_cell.length_b   1.000
_cell.length_c   1.000
_cell.angle_alpha   90.00
_cell.angle_beta   90.00
_cell.angle_gamma   90.00
#
_symmetry.space_group_name_H-M   'P 1'
#
loop_
_entity.id
_entity.type
_entity.pdbx_description
1 polymer ?
#
loop_
_entity_poly.entity_id
_entity_poly.type
_entity_poly.pdbx_seq_one_letter_code
_entity_poly.pdbx_strand_id
1 'polypeptide(L)' 'MDFYNEVSRFEIDLIKRALKLSDGKQKQAAALLGMKQTTLHAMIKRYRIDLNE' A
#
# COMPACT_ATOMS: atom_id res chain seq x y z
N MET A 1 -7.80 6.15 22.19
CA MET A 1 -7.73 6.19 20.71
C MET A 1 -6.30 5.86 20.36
N ASP A 2 -6.06 4.77 19.61
CA ASP A 2 -4.71 4.30 19.30
C ASP A 2 -4.28 4.87 17.95
N PHE A 3 -3.47 5.93 18.01
CA PHE A 3 -2.96 6.65 16.86
C PHE A 3 -2.29 5.72 15.83
N TYR A 4 -1.63 4.65 16.29
CA TYR A 4 -0.97 3.69 15.39
C TYR A 4 -1.96 2.89 14.53
N ASN A 5 -3.16 2.63 15.04
CA ASN A 5 -4.22 1.99 14.28
C ASN A 5 -4.76 2.91 13.19
N GLU A 6 -4.89 4.20 13.48
CA GLU A 6 -5.35 5.18 12.50
C GLU A 6 -4.33 5.40 11.39
N VAL A 7 -3.06 5.50 11.74
CA VAL A 7 -1.95 5.55 10.76
C VAL A 7 -1.94 4.29 9.90
N SER A 8 -2.08 3.10 10.50
CA SER A 8 -2.09 1.83 9.75
C SER A 8 -3.27 1.75 8.78
N ARG A 9 -4.46 2.21 9.18
CA ARG A 9 -5.63 2.26 8.28
C ARG A 9 -5.38 3.22 7.12
N PHE A 10 -4.84 4.40 7.40
CA PHE A 10 -4.50 5.38 6.36
C PHE A 10 -3.47 4.82 5.37
N GLU A 11 -2.40 4.17 5.87
CA GLU A 11 -1.40 3.52 5.01
C GLU A 11 -2.02 2.42 4.12
N ILE A 12 -2.90 1.58 4.68
CA ILE A 12 -3.60 0.52 3.94
C ILE A 12 -4.45 1.13 2.81
N ASP A 13 -5.24 2.15 3.11
CA ASP A 13 -6.13 2.81 2.14
C ASP A 13 -5.32 3.46 1.01
N LEU A 14 -4.19 4.09 1.36
CA LEU A 14 -3.29 4.71 0.38
C LEU A 14 -2.67 3.66 -0.56
N ILE A 15 -2.21 2.52 0.00
CA ILE A 15 -1.65 1.41 -0.77
C ILE A 15 -2.70 0.80 -1.70
N LYS A 16 -3.90 0.50 -1.19
CA LYS A 16 -5.00 -0.05 -1.99
C LYS A 16 -5.36 0.87 -3.16
N ARG A 17 -5.44 2.17 -2.92
CA ARG A 17 -5.73 3.15 -3.96
C ARG A 17 -4.64 3.21 -5.03
N ALA A 18 -3.38 3.19 -4.63
CA ALA A 18 -2.27 3.17 -5.58
C ALA A 18 -2.24 1.87 -6.40
N LEU A 19 -2.51 0.72 -5.77
CA LEU A 19 -2.61 -0.56 -6.47
C LEU A 19 -3.74 -0.54 -7.51
N LYS A 20 -4.92 -0.04 -7.14
CA LYS A 20 -6.07 0.11 -8.05
C LYS A 20 -5.76 1.02 -9.24
N LEU A 21 -5.09 2.15 -9.00
CA LEU A 21 -4.67 3.08 -10.08
C LEU A 21 -3.60 2.47 -10.99
N SER A 22 -2.84 1.50 -10.49
CA SER A 22 -1.77 0.83 -11.20
C SER A 22 -2.18 -0.52 -11.80
N ASP A 23 -3.45 -0.93 -11.70
CA ASP A 23 -3.92 -2.24 -12.15
C ASP A 23 -3.12 -3.40 -11.48
N GLY A 24 -2.91 -3.29 -10.16
CA GLY A 24 -2.13 -4.25 -9.36
C GLY A 24 -0.60 -4.20 -9.56
N LYS A 25 -0.08 -3.34 -10.44
CA LYS A 25 1.37 -3.25 -10.72
C LYS A 25 2.11 -2.51 -9.60
N GLN A 26 2.65 -3.27 -8.65
CA GLN A 26 3.40 -2.72 -7.51
C GLN A 26 4.49 -1.71 -7.87
N LYS A 27 5.23 -1.90 -8.97
CA LYS A 27 6.26 -0.95 -9.41
C LYS A 27 5.66 0.44 -9.72
N GLN A 28 4.50 0.46 -10.37
CA GLN A 28 3.78 1.69 -10.69
C GLN A 28 3.10 2.27 -9.44
N ALA A 29 2.47 1.44 -8.61
CA ALA A 29 1.91 1.88 -7.32
C ALA A 29 2.99 2.50 -6.41
N ALA A 30 4.18 1.91 -6.33
CA ALA A 30 5.28 2.44 -5.55
C ALA A 30 5.76 3.80 -6.08
N ALA A 31 5.79 3.97 -7.40
CA ALA A 31 6.10 5.25 -8.03
C ALA A 31 5.03 6.31 -7.71
N LEU A 32 3.74 5.96 -7.72
CA LEU A 32 2.65 6.86 -7.32
C LEU A 32 2.76 7.30 -5.85
N LEU A 33 3.26 6.42 -5.00
CA LEU A 33 3.44 6.67 -3.57
C LEU A 33 4.82 7.27 -3.22
N GLY A 34 5.67 7.52 -4.22
CA GLY A 34 7.00 8.11 -4.00
C GLY A 34 7.95 7.25 -3.17
N MET A 35 7.77 5.92 -3.17
CA MET A 35 8.57 4.99 -2.38
C MET A 35 9.18 3.86 -3.21
N LYS A 36 10.12 3.13 -2.61
CA LYS A 36 10.74 1.96 -3.24
C LYS A 36 9.72 0.82 -3.34
N GLN A 37 9.75 0.08 -4.45
CA GLN A 37 8.92 -1.11 -4.64
C GLN A 37 9.11 -2.14 -3.50
N THR A 38 10.33 -2.29 -2.99
CA THR A 38 10.63 -3.20 -1.87
C THR A 38 9.96 -2.77 -0.57
N THR A 39 9.85 -1.46 -0.32
CA THR A 39 9.11 -0.90 0.82
C THR A 39 7.62 -1.20 0.68
N LEU A 40 7.05 -0.94 -0.50
CA LEU A 40 5.64 -1.26 -0.77
C LEU A 40 5.35 -2.75 -0.60
N HIS A 41 6.22 -3.63 -1.13
CA HIS A 41 6.09 -5.08 -0.99
C HIS A 41 6.11 -5.54 0.47
N ALA A 42 7.00 -4.96 1.30
CA ALA A 42 7.04 -5.24 2.72
C ALA A 42 5.75 -4.80 3.44
N MET A 43 5.20 -3.64 3.08
CA MET A 43 3.93 -3.15 3.65
C MET A 43 2.73 -4.01 3.23
N ILE A 44 2.66 -4.44 1.97
CA ILE A 44 1.63 -5.37 1.50
C ILE A 44 1.65 -6.67 2.32
N LYS A 45 2.84 -7.23 2.57
CA LYS A 45 2.99 -8.41 3.44
C LYS A 45 2.59 -8.12 4.90
N ARG A 46 3.05 -7.00 5.47
CA ARG A 46 2.75 -6.59 6.85
C ARG A 46 1.25 -6.45 7.08
N TYR A 47 0.56 -5.83 6.14
CA TYR A 47 -0.86 -5.53 6.23
C TYR A 47 -1.78 -6.58 5.60
N ARG A 48 -1.20 -7.63 4.98
CA ARG A 48 -1.93 -8.70 4.28
C ARG A 48 -2.92 -8.13 3.24
N ILE A 49 -2.45 -7.15 2.48
CA ILE A 49 -3.23 -6.51 1.40
C ILE A 49 -3.30 -7.47 0.21
N ASP A 50 -4.51 -7.70 -0.31
CA ASP A 50 -4.68 -8.46 -1.56
C ASP A 50 -4.31 -7.58 -2.76
N LEU A 51 -3.59 -8.17 -3.71
CA LEU A 51 -3.10 -7.51 -4.91
C LEU A 51 -4.11 -7.57 -6.07
N ASN A 52 -5.16 -8.38 -5.94
CA ASN A 52 -6.12 -8.67 -7.00
C ASN A 52 -7.53 -8.08 -6.75
N GLU A 53 -7.66 -7.11 -5.85
CA GLU A 53 -8.95 -6.47 -5.49
C GLU A 53 -9.46 -5.49 -6.57
#